data_AF-A0A7T0RFX5-F1
#
_entry.id   AF-A0A7T0RFX5-F1
#
_cell.length_a   1.000
_cell.length_b   1.000
_cell.length_c   1.000
_cell.angle_alpha   90.00
_cell.angle_beta   90.00
_cell.angle_gamma   90.00
#
_symmetry.space_group_name_H-M   'P 1'
#
loop_
_entity.id
_entity.type
_entity.pdbx_description
1 polymer ?
#
loop_
_entity_poly.entity_id
_entity_poly.type
_entity_poly.pdbx_seq_one_letter_code
_entity_poly.pdbx_strand_id
1 'polypeptide(L)'
;MSQECSWEEKIVNDEGDILDELNDFKTEALKEYICSGVFDNEYLFRVLEDVLSQPGMIYIRERKNRKRRDEFIQALMQVIPKESDNIHDMLASKNAMMKCSESLFDRLSSFMEKCDISKKDEAVQVWSHIKRVEDGFKSIHGYLEDKLDKKPKNKNLSPYVSLEDEDGNVFSADGASENLIKYLSITLKLLSYKFDWFCDDKVVIPDQVVVEEDNLYQAGSIELLARSWMELEEVSQRCLLFGGYVQERKGEDVPEEAKMNGVKASYHFERLESEYELHDSIACERVKRKSLQEFVNIISRQSFRSAVVPELKNVGKIEERSFLCEEEILTCSILDDVFCVSTLEDKKLIMV
;
A
#
# COMPACT_ATOMS: atom_id res chain seq x y z
N MET A 1 -28.59 5.26 44.02
CA MET A 1 -27.77 4.51 43.04
C MET A 1 -28.58 4.25 41.77
N SER A 2 -29.07 5.28 41.09
CA SER A 2 -29.78 5.15 39.80
C SER A 2 -29.85 6.49 39.06
N GLN A 3 -28.77 7.26 39.09
CA GLN A 3 -28.69 8.56 38.40
C GLN A 3 -27.37 8.78 37.63
N GLU A 4 -26.42 7.84 37.70
CA GLU A 4 -25.14 7.91 36.98
C GLU A 4 -25.20 7.26 35.58
N CYS A 5 -26.07 6.26 35.33
CA CYS A 5 -26.20 5.64 33.98
C CYS A 5 -26.82 6.55 32.90
N SER A 6 -27.54 7.61 33.26
CA SER A 6 -28.29 8.44 32.29
C SER A 6 -27.42 9.45 31.53
N TRP A 7 -26.22 9.75 32.02
CA TRP A 7 -25.33 10.74 31.38
C TRP A 7 -24.36 10.07 30.42
N GLU A 8 -23.83 8.91 30.80
CA GLU A 8 -22.96 8.08 29.96
C GLU A 8 -23.72 7.54 28.72
N GLU A 9 -24.97 7.09 28.87
CA GLU A 9 -25.81 6.67 27.73
C GLU A 9 -26.20 7.83 26.80
N LYS A 10 -26.19 9.08 27.28
CA LYS A 10 -26.53 10.26 26.46
C LYS A 10 -25.33 10.72 25.64
N ILE A 11 -24.15 10.74 26.24
CA ILE A 11 -22.89 11.06 25.57
C ILE A 11 -22.58 10.03 24.47
N VAL A 12 -22.81 8.74 24.73
CA VAL A 12 -22.57 7.67 23.75
C VAL A 12 -23.57 7.68 22.58
N ASN A 13 -24.83 8.09 22.81
CA ASN A 13 -25.79 8.27 21.71
C ASN A 13 -25.51 9.54 20.89
N ASP A 14 -25.14 10.63 21.55
CA ASP A 14 -24.74 11.87 20.86
C ASP A 14 -23.47 11.63 20.02
N GLU A 15 -22.51 10.84 20.50
CA GLU A 15 -21.26 10.49 19.78
C GLU A 15 -21.50 9.81 18.42
N GLY A 16 -22.43 8.84 18.36
CA GLY A 16 -22.79 8.17 17.11
C GLY A 16 -23.44 9.12 16.10
N ASP A 17 -24.35 9.98 16.57
CA ASP A 17 -25.03 10.97 15.74
C ASP A 17 -24.04 12.04 15.23
N ILE A 18 -23.06 12.46 16.05
CA ILE A 18 -22.02 13.43 15.67
C ILE A 18 -21.09 12.86 14.60
N LEU A 19 -20.65 11.60 14.73
CA LEU A 19 -19.79 10.96 13.74
C LEU A 19 -20.49 10.83 12.38
N ASP A 20 -21.78 10.48 12.38
CA ASP A 20 -22.59 10.44 11.17
C ASP A 20 -22.77 11.83 10.55
N GLU A 21 -22.96 12.86 11.37
CA GLU A 21 -23.04 14.24 10.91
C GLU A 21 -21.72 14.79 10.36
N LEU A 22 -20.59 14.39 10.94
CA LEU A 22 -19.24 14.71 10.48
C LEU A 22 -18.92 14.02 9.16
N ASN A 23 -19.24 12.73 9.05
CA ASN A 23 -19.08 11.95 7.82
C ASN A 23 -19.94 12.51 6.68
N ASP A 24 -21.12 13.04 7.01
CA ASP A 24 -22.00 13.73 6.08
C ASP A 24 -21.67 15.23 5.90
N PHE A 25 -20.62 15.77 6.49
CA PHE A 25 -20.28 17.20 6.39
C PHE A 25 -21.48 18.14 6.73
N LYS A 26 -22.29 17.80 7.74
CA LYS A 26 -23.46 18.59 8.17
C LYS A 26 -23.03 19.77 9.04
N THR A 27 -22.59 20.84 8.37
CA THR A 27 -22.01 22.03 8.99
C THR A 27 -22.88 22.71 10.06
N GLU A 28 -24.20 22.78 9.88
CA GLU A 28 -25.08 23.52 10.81
C GLU A 28 -25.32 22.78 12.13
N ALA A 29 -25.43 21.45 12.12
CA ALA A 29 -25.60 20.67 13.34
C ALA A 29 -24.33 20.74 14.21
N LEU A 30 -23.16 20.60 13.59
CA LEU A 30 -21.88 20.71 14.29
C LEU A 30 -21.61 22.11 14.84
N LYS A 31 -22.06 23.17 14.14
CA LYS A 31 -22.05 24.53 14.67
C LYS A 31 -22.82 24.66 15.96
N GLU A 32 -24.01 24.05 16.03
CA GLU A 32 -24.84 24.09 17.24
C GLU A 32 -24.11 23.38 18.40
N TYR A 33 -23.50 22.22 18.16
CA TYR A 33 -22.72 21.54 19.19
C TYR A 33 -21.50 22.33 19.66
N ILE A 34 -20.70 22.90 18.74
CA ILE A 34 -19.53 23.73 19.10
C ILE A 34 -19.98 24.98 19.88
N CYS A 35 -21.04 25.65 19.44
CA CYS A 35 -21.57 26.85 20.11
C CYS A 35 -22.21 26.54 21.47
N SER A 36 -22.73 25.33 21.67
CA SER A 36 -23.35 24.90 22.93
C SER A 36 -22.32 24.71 24.06
N GLY A 37 -21.02 24.66 23.75
CA GLY A 37 -19.95 24.46 24.72
C GLY A 37 -19.93 23.05 25.35
N VAL A 38 -20.62 22.08 24.72
CA VAL A 38 -20.68 20.69 25.18
C VAL A 38 -19.33 19.99 25.06
N PHE A 39 -18.48 20.41 24.12
CA PHE A 39 -17.13 19.87 23.97
C PHE A 39 -16.08 20.78 24.58
N ASP A 40 -15.13 20.18 25.30
CA ASP A 40 -13.84 20.82 25.48
C ASP A 40 -13.02 20.77 24.18
N ASN A 41 -12.01 21.63 24.11
CA ASN A 41 -11.16 21.74 22.91
C ASN A 41 -10.36 20.46 22.62
N GLU A 42 -10.06 19.64 23.65
CA GLU A 42 -9.24 18.44 23.48
C GLU A 42 -10.06 17.31 22.85
N TYR A 43 -11.29 17.13 23.31
CA TYR A 43 -12.25 16.19 22.75
C TYR A 43 -12.63 16.57 21.31
N LEU A 44 -12.94 17.85 21.06
CA LEU A 44 -13.23 18.34 19.71
C LEU A 44 -12.05 18.11 18.75
N PHE A 45 -10.81 18.32 19.22
CA PHE A 45 -9.61 18.05 18.44
C PHE A 45 -9.55 16.58 18.02
N ARG A 46 -9.70 15.64 18.97
CA ARG A 46 -9.60 14.20 18.69
C ARG A 46 -10.66 13.72 17.71
N VAL A 47 -11.92 14.11 17.91
CA VAL A 47 -13.02 13.70 17.02
C VAL A 47 -12.80 14.23 15.60
N LEU A 48 -12.43 15.50 15.44
CA LEU A 48 -12.13 16.06 14.12
C LEU A 48 -10.90 15.42 13.48
N GLU A 49 -9.87 15.13 14.26
CA GLU A 49 -8.68 14.43 13.79
C GLU A 49 -9.04 13.03 13.29
N ASP A 50 -9.80 12.26 14.05
CA ASP A 50 -10.20 10.89 13.67
C ASP A 50 -11.02 10.88 12.38
N VAL A 51 -12.02 11.75 12.24
CA VAL A 51 -12.85 11.81 11.03
C VAL A 51 -12.05 12.28 9.82
N LEU A 52 -11.28 13.36 9.96
CA LEU A 52 -10.54 13.94 8.82
C LEU A 52 -9.30 13.13 8.43
N SER A 53 -8.84 12.21 9.30
CA SER A 53 -7.71 11.32 9.01
C SER A 53 -8.10 10.07 8.21
N GLN A 54 -9.40 9.83 8.00
CA GLN A 54 -9.86 8.67 7.27
C GLN A 54 -9.39 8.69 5.80
N PRO A 55 -8.91 7.56 5.23
CA PRO A 55 -8.47 7.51 3.83
C PRO A 55 -9.51 7.97 2.81
N GLY A 56 -10.80 7.76 3.12
CA GLY A 56 -11.93 8.21 2.29
C GLY A 56 -12.10 9.73 2.18
N MET A 57 -11.33 10.51 2.93
CA MET A 57 -11.34 11.97 2.85
C MET A 57 -10.52 12.53 1.69
N ILE A 58 -9.72 11.72 0.98
CA ILE A 58 -9.09 12.10 -0.28
C ILE A 58 -9.97 11.57 -1.43
N TYR A 59 -10.70 12.46 -2.08
CA TYR A 59 -11.62 12.09 -3.16
C TYR A 59 -10.91 12.14 -4.49
N ILE A 60 -10.46 11.00 -5.01
CA ILE A 60 -9.72 11.00 -6.27
C ILE A 60 -10.63 11.30 -7.47
N ARG A 61 -11.91 10.91 -7.44
CA ARG A 61 -12.82 11.07 -8.60
C ARG A 61 -14.03 11.95 -8.29
N GLU A 62 -14.50 11.95 -7.06
CA GLU A 62 -15.73 12.57 -6.60
C GLU A 62 -15.52 14.09 -6.36
N ARG A 63 -15.28 14.86 -7.43
CA ARG A 63 -15.01 16.30 -7.35
C ARG A 63 -16.09 17.10 -6.60
N LYS A 64 -17.35 16.63 -6.61
CA LYS A 64 -18.44 17.24 -5.83
C LYS A 64 -18.20 17.09 -4.32
N ASN A 65 -17.70 15.93 -3.88
CA ASN A 65 -17.41 15.67 -2.47
C ASN A 65 -16.20 16.48 -2.00
N ARG A 66 -15.18 16.69 -2.86
CA ARG A 66 -14.07 17.62 -2.57
C ARG A 66 -14.58 19.00 -2.16
N LYS A 67 -15.47 19.58 -2.98
CA LYS A 67 -16.03 20.91 -2.72
C LYS A 67 -16.82 20.95 -1.40
N ARG A 68 -17.69 19.96 -1.18
CA ARG A 68 -18.48 19.86 0.06
C ARG A 68 -17.59 19.76 1.30
N ARG A 69 -16.56 18.92 1.26
CA ARG A 69 -15.56 18.78 2.32
C ARG A 69 -14.79 20.09 2.56
N ASP A 70 -14.32 20.73 1.49
CA ASP A 70 -13.53 21.96 1.60
C ASP A 70 -14.36 23.10 2.22
N GLU A 71 -15.62 23.24 1.82
CA GLU A 71 -16.58 24.20 2.40
C GLU A 71 -16.86 23.89 3.87
N PHE A 72 -17.01 22.61 4.21
CA PHE A 72 -17.18 22.15 5.58
C PHE A 72 -15.97 22.50 6.47
N ILE A 73 -14.75 22.20 6.04
CA ILE A 73 -13.53 22.54 6.78
C ILE A 73 -13.41 24.07 6.94
N GLN A 74 -13.70 24.84 5.90
CA GLN A 74 -13.68 26.30 5.99
C GLN A 74 -14.71 26.85 6.97
N ALA A 75 -15.90 26.26 7.01
CA ALA A 75 -16.93 26.65 7.97
C ALA A 75 -16.52 26.31 9.41
N LEU A 76 -15.88 25.15 9.63
CA LEU A 76 -15.30 24.79 10.93
C LEU A 76 -14.28 25.81 11.42
N MET A 77 -13.34 26.22 10.55
CA MET A 77 -12.34 27.24 10.86
C MET A 77 -12.96 28.61 11.20
N GLN A 78 -14.21 28.89 10.82
CA GLN A 78 -14.89 30.14 11.18
C GLN A 78 -15.61 30.07 12.52
N VAL A 79 -16.02 28.87 12.94
CA VAL A 79 -16.88 28.64 14.10
C VAL A 79 -16.04 28.33 15.33
N ILE A 80 -14.92 27.63 15.15
CA ILE A 80 -14.00 27.28 16.22
C ILE A 80 -13.32 28.55 16.75
N PRO A 81 -13.30 28.77 18.08
CA PRO A 81 -12.66 29.94 18.68
C PRO A 81 -11.21 30.12 18.21
N LYS A 82 -10.79 31.37 18.02
CA LYS A 82 -9.45 31.69 17.49
C LYS A 82 -8.32 31.28 18.44
N GLU A 83 -8.63 31.14 19.72
CA GLU A 83 -7.70 30.73 20.77
C GLU A 83 -7.34 29.22 20.67
N SER A 84 -8.02 28.47 19.81
CA SER A 84 -7.80 27.03 19.60
C SER A 84 -6.81 26.79 18.45
N ASP A 85 -5.60 27.37 18.56
CA ASP A 85 -4.58 27.36 17.50
C ASP A 85 -4.27 25.94 16.99
N ASN A 86 -4.19 24.96 17.89
CA ASN A 86 -3.94 23.56 17.56
C ASN A 86 -4.99 22.95 16.60
N ILE A 87 -6.27 23.28 16.79
CA ILE A 87 -7.35 22.79 15.93
C ILE A 87 -7.28 23.49 14.56
N HIS A 88 -7.04 24.80 14.54
CA HIS A 88 -6.89 25.55 13.28
C HIS A 88 -5.71 25.06 12.45
N ASP A 89 -4.56 24.82 13.08
CA ASP A 89 -3.37 24.29 12.41
C ASP A 89 -3.60 22.88 11.85
N MET A 90 -4.25 22.00 12.63
CA MET A 90 -4.61 20.66 12.18
C MET A 90 -5.55 20.71 10.98
N LEU A 91 -6.64 21.49 11.06
CA LEU A 91 -7.60 21.65 9.95
C LEU A 91 -6.93 22.21 8.69
N ALA A 92 -6.07 23.22 8.84
CA ALA A 92 -5.33 23.81 7.74
C ALA A 92 -4.38 22.80 7.08
N SER A 93 -3.63 22.04 7.89
CA SER A 93 -2.71 21.01 7.41
C SER A 93 -3.43 19.90 6.65
N LYS A 94 -4.50 19.33 7.22
CA LYS A 94 -5.31 18.27 6.59
C LYS A 94 -5.91 18.75 5.27
N ASN A 95 -6.49 19.95 5.24
CA ASN A 95 -7.07 20.55 4.03
C ASN A 95 -6.01 20.76 2.93
N ALA A 96 -4.83 21.28 3.30
CA ALA A 96 -3.73 21.48 2.36
C ALA A 96 -3.25 20.14 1.76
N MET A 97 -3.12 19.12 2.59
CA MET A 97 -2.73 17.77 2.18
C MET A 97 -3.73 17.14 1.21
N MET A 98 -5.02 17.17 1.55
CA MET A 98 -6.10 16.64 0.70
C MET A 98 -6.10 17.32 -0.67
N LYS A 99 -6.11 18.67 -0.70
CA LYS A 99 -6.12 19.45 -1.94
C LYS A 99 -4.88 19.22 -2.79
N CYS A 100 -3.71 19.14 -2.17
CA CYS A 100 -2.47 18.88 -2.88
C CYS A 100 -2.50 17.49 -3.53
N SER A 101 -2.83 16.46 -2.75
CA SER A 101 -2.91 15.08 -3.23
C SER A 101 -3.91 14.94 -4.39
N GLU A 102 -5.11 15.50 -4.24
CA GLU A 102 -6.14 15.49 -5.28
C GLU A 102 -5.72 16.21 -6.57
N SER A 103 -5.03 17.33 -6.44
CA SER A 103 -4.45 18.07 -7.58
C SER A 103 -3.36 17.25 -8.29
N LEU A 104 -2.54 16.52 -7.55
CA LEU A 104 -1.53 15.63 -8.12
C LEU A 104 -2.16 14.43 -8.83
N PHE A 105 -3.22 13.84 -8.28
CA PHE A 105 -4.00 12.80 -8.97
C PHE A 105 -4.61 13.33 -10.26
N ASP A 106 -5.23 14.52 -10.25
CA ASP A 106 -5.76 15.15 -11.47
C ASP A 106 -4.67 15.35 -12.53
N ARG A 107 -3.45 15.74 -12.12
CA ARG A 107 -2.31 15.87 -13.04
C ARG A 107 -1.88 14.52 -13.61
N LEU A 108 -1.74 13.49 -12.78
CA LEU A 108 -1.42 12.13 -13.24
C LEU A 108 -2.46 11.64 -14.24
N SER A 109 -3.75 11.80 -13.95
CA SER A 109 -4.84 11.49 -14.89
C SER A 109 -4.66 12.22 -16.20
N SER A 110 -4.37 13.52 -16.17
CA SER A 110 -4.18 14.32 -17.39
C SER A 110 -2.96 13.88 -18.20
N PHE A 111 -1.92 13.32 -17.57
CA PHE A 111 -0.76 12.78 -18.27
C PHE A 111 -1.07 11.43 -18.90
N MET A 112 -1.79 10.56 -18.18
CA MET A 112 -2.21 9.26 -18.69
C MET A 112 -3.08 9.41 -19.95
N GLU A 113 -3.99 10.38 -19.98
CA GLU A 113 -4.81 10.68 -21.17
C GLU A 113 -3.98 11.11 -22.39
N LYS A 114 -2.80 11.70 -22.18
CA LYS A 114 -1.91 12.19 -23.25
C LYS A 114 -0.93 11.15 -23.78
N CYS A 115 -0.73 10.04 -23.07
CA CYS A 115 0.15 8.95 -23.51
C CYS A 115 -0.30 8.38 -24.85
N ASP A 116 0.65 7.98 -25.71
CA ASP A 116 0.32 7.48 -27.04
C ASP A 116 -0.51 6.20 -27.01
N ILE A 117 -0.22 5.30 -26.07
CA ILE A 117 -1.01 4.09 -25.86
C ILE A 117 -2.48 4.40 -25.51
N SER A 118 -2.76 5.53 -24.84
CA SER A 118 -4.13 5.93 -24.49
C SER A 118 -5.00 6.27 -25.70
N LYS A 119 -4.40 6.49 -26.87
CA LYS A 119 -5.10 6.76 -28.15
C LYS A 119 -5.51 5.48 -28.88
N LYS A 120 -5.03 4.31 -28.44
CA LYS A 120 -5.37 3.01 -29.02
C LYS A 120 -6.68 2.48 -28.43
N ASP A 121 -7.24 1.45 -29.05
CA ASP A 121 -8.42 0.77 -28.50
C ASP A 121 -8.15 0.13 -27.13
N GLU A 122 -9.18 0.02 -26.30
CA GLU A 122 -9.10 -0.48 -24.93
C GLU A 122 -8.46 -1.89 -24.84
N ALA A 123 -8.75 -2.76 -25.82
CA ALA A 123 -8.19 -4.09 -25.92
C ALA A 123 -6.68 -4.05 -26.21
N VAL A 124 -6.24 -3.13 -27.08
CA VAL A 124 -4.81 -2.95 -27.37
C VAL A 124 -4.08 -2.45 -26.13
N GLN A 125 -4.68 -1.53 -25.37
CA GLN A 125 -4.08 -1.00 -24.14
C GLN A 125 -3.85 -2.12 -23.12
N VAL A 126 -4.89 -2.87 -22.76
CA VAL A 126 -4.79 -3.92 -21.73
C VAL A 126 -3.84 -5.04 -22.13
N TRP A 127 -3.94 -5.53 -23.36
CA TRP A 127 -3.12 -6.64 -23.82
C TRP A 127 -1.67 -6.25 -24.02
N SER A 128 -1.37 -4.97 -24.29
CA SER A 128 0.02 -4.49 -24.30
C SER A 128 0.66 -4.59 -22.93
N HIS A 129 -0.06 -4.24 -21.86
CA HIS A 129 0.45 -4.38 -20.48
C HIS A 129 0.61 -5.84 -20.04
N ILE A 130 -0.35 -6.70 -20.37
CA ILE A 130 -0.27 -8.13 -20.08
C ILE A 130 0.94 -8.75 -20.79
N LYS A 131 1.15 -8.41 -22.08
CA LYS A 131 2.29 -8.92 -22.85
C LYS A 131 3.63 -8.41 -22.35
N ARG A 132 3.76 -7.15 -21.93
CA ARG A 132 4.97 -6.65 -21.27
C ARG A 132 5.35 -7.48 -20.04
N VAL A 133 4.37 -7.86 -19.23
CA VAL A 133 4.60 -8.67 -18.02
C VAL A 133 4.96 -10.10 -18.39
N GLU A 134 4.30 -10.69 -19.38
CA GLU A 134 4.66 -12.00 -19.92
C GLU A 134 6.12 -12.02 -20.41
N ASP A 135 6.55 -10.99 -21.14
CA ASP A 135 7.91 -10.87 -21.63
C ASP A 135 8.91 -10.64 -20.48
N GLY A 136 8.54 -9.86 -19.46
CA GLY A 136 9.32 -9.73 -18.23
C GLY A 136 9.54 -11.07 -17.51
N PHE A 137 8.50 -11.91 -17.41
CA PHE A 137 8.63 -13.26 -16.86
C PHE A 137 9.52 -14.17 -17.70
N LYS A 138 9.43 -14.08 -19.04
CA LYS A 138 10.35 -14.82 -19.93
C LYS A 138 11.80 -14.41 -19.71
N SER A 139 12.07 -13.11 -19.54
CA SER A 139 13.41 -12.62 -19.21
C SER A 139 13.91 -13.16 -17.89
N ILE A 140 13.12 -13.07 -16.81
CA ILE A 140 13.48 -13.63 -15.49
C ILE A 140 13.77 -15.13 -15.60
N HIS A 141 12.95 -15.87 -16.34
CA HIS A 141 13.15 -17.30 -16.56
C HIS A 141 14.47 -17.58 -17.28
N GLY A 142 14.78 -16.83 -18.34
CA GLY A 142 16.06 -16.96 -19.05
C GLY A 142 17.27 -16.74 -18.13
N TYR A 143 17.24 -15.70 -17.29
CA TYR A 143 18.31 -15.45 -16.30
C TYR A 143 18.44 -16.59 -15.27
N LEU A 144 17.33 -17.21 -14.87
CA LEU A 144 17.34 -18.35 -13.95
C LEU A 144 17.97 -19.59 -14.58
N GLU A 145 17.61 -19.92 -15.83
CA GLU A 145 18.19 -21.03 -16.58
C GLU A 145 19.71 -20.85 -16.74
N ASP A 146 20.13 -19.66 -17.17
CA ASP A 146 21.54 -19.29 -17.31
C ASP A 146 22.33 -19.48 -16.01
N LYS A 147 21.74 -19.09 -14.87
CA LYS A 147 22.36 -19.24 -13.55
C LYS A 147 22.41 -20.70 -13.09
N LEU A 148 21.39 -21.49 -13.40
CA LEU A 148 21.34 -22.92 -13.07
C LEU A 148 22.39 -23.71 -13.85
N ASP A 149 22.61 -23.36 -15.13
CA ASP A 149 23.61 -23.97 -15.99
C ASP A 149 25.05 -23.66 -15.54
N LYS A 150 25.27 -22.47 -14.95
CA LYS A 150 26.58 -22.00 -14.47
C LYS A 150 26.90 -22.40 -13.01
N LYS A 151 26.12 -23.31 -12.39
CA LYS A 151 26.21 -23.66 -10.96
C LYS A 151 27.66 -23.87 -10.45
N PRO A 152 28.18 -23.03 -9.53
CA PRO A 152 29.39 -23.35 -8.79
C PRO A 152 29.14 -24.53 -7.84
N LYS A 153 30.12 -25.43 -7.70
CA LYS A 153 30.07 -26.63 -6.83
C LYS A 153 29.85 -26.31 -5.34
N ASN A 154 30.03 -25.05 -4.93
CA ASN A 154 29.79 -24.61 -3.57
C ASN A 154 28.38 -24.03 -3.48
N LYS A 155 27.52 -24.75 -2.74
CA LYS A 155 26.17 -24.33 -2.34
C LYS A 155 26.28 -23.08 -1.47
N ASN A 156 26.30 -21.90 -2.08
CA ASN A 156 25.98 -20.70 -1.33
C ASN A 156 24.48 -20.75 -1.03
N LEU A 157 24.18 -21.06 0.22
CA LEU A 157 22.86 -21.16 0.81
C LEU A 157 22.32 -19.76 1.06
N SER A 158 22.00 -19.05 -0.02
CA SER A 158 21.18 -17.85 0.08
C SER A 158 19.73 -18.27 -0.11
N PRO A 159 18.80 -17.93 0.81
CA PRO A 159 17.36 -18.05 0.55
C PRO A 159 16.92 -17.16 -0.63
N TYR A 160 17.75 -16.20 -1.02
CA TYR A 160 17.46 -15.28 -2.11
C TYR A 160 18.23 -15.65 -3.37
N VAL A 161 17.52 -15.81 -4.48
CA VAL A 161 18.11 -16.00 -5.81
C VAL A 161 18.46 -14.63 -6.41
N SER A 162 19.70 -14.19 -6.19
CA SER A 162 20.24 -12.98 -6.83
C SER A 162 20.71 -13.27 -8.26
N LEU A 163 20.06 -12.67 -9.25
CA LEU A 163 20.42 -12.71 -10.66
C LEU A 163 21.24 -11.47 -11.02
N GLU A 164 21.98 -11.54 -12.12
CA GLU A 164 22.74 -10.42 -12.67
C GLU A 164 22.28 -10.22 -14.11
N ASP A 165 21.92 -8.99 -14.48
CA ASP A 165 21.53 -8.65 -15.85
C ASP A 165 22.77 -8.47 -16.75
N GLU A 166 22.53 -8.11 -18.03
CA GLU A 166 23.60 -7.91 -19.01
C GLU A 166 24.51 -6.71 -18.68
N ASP A 167 24.02 -5.77 -17.88
CA ASP A 167 24.72 -4.54 -17.46
C ASP A 167 25.46 -4.72 -16.12
N GLY A 168 25.36 -5.90 -15.49
CA GLY A 168 25.99 -6.21 -14.21
C GLY A 168 25.16 -5.78 -12.98
N ASN A 169 23.89 -5.41 -13.16
CA ASN A 169 23.01 -5.08 -12.04
C ASN A 169 22.48 -6.35 -11.39
N VAL A 170 22.59 -6.40 -10.07
CA VAL A 170 22.12 -7.53 -9.27
C VAL A 170 20.67 -7.31 -8.85
N PHE A 171 19.81 -8.29 -9.11
CA PHE A 171 18.39 -8.24 -8.74
C PHE A 171 17.88 -9.57 -8.15
N SER A 172 16.80 -9.52 -7.37
CA SER A 172 16.13 -10.73 -6.86
C SER A 172 15.08 -11.20 -7.87
N ALA A 173 15.09 -12.49 -8.23
CA ALA A 173 14.08 -13.07 -9.11
C ALA A 173 12.66 -12.92 -8.52
N ASP A 174 12.52 -13.16 -7.22
CA ASP A 174 11.24 -13.04 -6.51
C ASP A 174 10.77 -11.58 -6.46
N GLY A 175 11.68 -10.66 -6.12
CA GLY A 175 11.36 -9.24 -6.07
C GLY A 175 11.00 -8.67 -7.45
N ALA A 176 11.67 -9.10 -8.51
CA ALA A 176 11.32 -8.73 -9.88
C ALA A 176 9.94 -9.28 -10.27
N SER A 177 9.66 -10.54 -9.95
CA SER A 177 8.37 -11.19 -10.22
C SER A 177 7.21 -10.52 -9.48
N GLU A 178 7.41 -10.23 -8.19
CA GLU A 178 6.45 -9.50 -7.36
C GLU A 178 6.16 -8.12 -7.93
N ASN A 179 7.20 -7.39 -8.34
CA ASN A 179 7.05 -6.07 -8.96
C ASN A 179 6.27 -6.14 -10.27
N LEU A 180 6.54 -7.13 -11.15
CA LEU A 180 5.78 -7.32 -12.39
C LEU A 180 4.28 -7.52 -12.11
N ILE A 181 3.93 -8.39 -11.16
CA ILE A 181 2.54 -8.67 -10.79
C ILE A 181 1.90 -7.44 -10.15
N LYS A 182 2.61 -6.78 -9.22
CA LYS A 182 2.14 -5.59 -8.52
C LYS A 182 1.81 -4.49 -9.51
N TYR A 183 2.72 -4.17 -10.42
CA TYR A 183 2.52 -3.11 -11.41
C TYR A 183 1.45 -3.44 -12.45
N LEU A 184 1.34 -4.71 -12.86
CA LEU A 184 0.21 -5.15 -13.69
C LEU A 184 -1.11 -4.94 -12.96
N SER A 185 -1.20 -5.36 -11.70
CA SER A 185 -2.42 -5.28 -10.90
C SER A 185 -2.91 -3.83 -10.75
N ILE A 186 -1.99 -2.90 -10.46
CA ILE A 186 -2.32 -1.47 -10.35
C ILE A 186 -2.76 -0.92 -11.70
N THR A 187 -2.04 -1.28 -12.78
CA THR A 187 -2.37 -0.83 -14.13
C THR A 187 -3.75 -1.35 -14.56
N LEU A 188 -4.04 -2.62 -14.33
CA LEU A 188 -5.35 -3.22 -14.62
C LEU A 188 -6.45 -2.56 -13.80
N LYS A 189 -6.24 -2.31 -12.50
CA LYS A 189 -7.20 -1.56 -11.66
C LYS A 189 -7.48 -0.19 -12.28
N LEU A 190 -6.45 0.53 -12.68
CA LEU A 190 -6.56 1.86 -13.29
C LEU A 190 -7.33 1.84 -14.61
N LEU A 191 -7.01 0.91 -15.52
CA LEU A 191 -7.69 0.76 -16.80
C LEU A 191 -9.14 0.30 -16.63
N SER A 192 -9.40 -0.64 -15.70
CA SER A 192 -10.76 -1.12 -15.40
C SER A 192 -11.67 0.02 -14.99
N TYR A 193 -11.13 0.93 -14.20
CA TYR A 193 -11.81 2.13 -13.78
C TYR A 193 -11.97 3.20 -14.87
N LYS A 194 -11.09 3.20 -15.88
CA LYS A 194 -11.12 4.14 -17.01
C LYS A 194 -12.17 3.71 -18.04
N PHE A 195 -12.28 2.40 -18.27
CA PHE A 195 -13.12 1.80 -19.29
C PHE A 195 -14.37 1.11 -18.75
N ASP A 196 -14.63 1.23 -17.45
CA ASP A 196 -15.81 0.67 -16.78
C ASP A 196 -15.92 -0.86 -16.92
N TRP A 197 -14.82 -1.58 -16.69
CA TRP A 197 -14.74 -3.04 -16.79
C TRP A 197 -15.23 -3.80 -15.55
N PHE A 198 -15.79 -3.10 -14.56
CA PHE A 198 -16.28 -3.73 -13.34
C PHE A 198 -17.69 -4.29 -13.56
N CYS A 199 -17.83 -5.61 -13.47
CA CYS A 199 -19.09 -6.34 -13.57
C CYS A 199 -19.18 -7.34 -12.41
N ASP A 200 -20.18 -7.19 -11.54
CA ASP A 200 -20.41 -8.04 -10.35
C ASP A 200 -19.13 -8.29 -9.53
N ASP A 201 -18.45 -7.22 -9.10
CA ASP A 201 -17.19 -7.23 -8.34
C ASP A 201 -16.00 -7.89 -9.05
N LYS A 202 -16.11 -8.14 -10.36
CA LYS A 202 -15.03 -8.70 -11.18
C LYS A 202 -14.60 -7.72 -12.25
N VAL A 203 -13.32 -7.78 -12.59
CA VAL A 203 -12.77 -7.09 -13.76
C VAL A 203 -12.96 -7.99 -14.98
N VAL A 204 -13.71 -7.52 -15.97
CA VAL A 204 -13.94 -8.22 -17.25
C VAL A 204 -13.14 -7.50 -18.34
N ILE A 205 -11.99 -8.05 -18.71
CA ILE A 205 -11.15 -7.49 -19.76
C ILE A 205 -11.64 -7.91 -21.17
N PRO A 206 -11.43 -7.07 -22.21
CA PRO A 206 -11.71 -7.43 -23.60
C PRO A 206 -10.96 -8.67 -24.09
N ASP A 207 -11.50 -9.29 -25.14
CA ASP A 207 -10.87 -10.42 -25.83
C ASP A 207 -9.44 -10.12 -26.28
N GLN A 208 -8.62 -11.16 -26.35
CA GLN A 208 -7.22 -11.04 -26.75
C GLN A 208 -7.08 -10.52 -28.18
N VAL A 209 -6.27 -9.47 -28.31
CA VAL A 209 -5.89 -8.87 -29.60
C VAL A 209 -4.40 -9.04 -29.85
N VAL A 210 -4.02 -8.94 -31.12
CA VAL A 210 -2.61 -8.87 -31.51
C VAL A 210 -2.07 -7.49 -31.16
N VAL A 211 -0.95 -7.46 -30.45
CA VAL A 211 -0.26 -6.22 -30.06
C VAL A 211 1.09 -6.14 -30.75
N GLU A 212 1.42 -4.97 -31.28
CA GLU A 212 2.70 -4.67 -31.93
C GLU A 212 3.74 -4.18 -30.91
N GLU A 213 5.01 -4.28 -31.27
CA GLU A 213 6.14 -3.87 -30.42
C GLU A 213 6.07 -2.39 -30.01
N ASP A 214 5.61 -1.51 -30.91
CA ASP A 214 5.39 -0.09 -30.61
C ASP A 214 4.34 0.10 -29.50
N ASN A 215 3.28 -0.70 -29.47
CA ASN A 215 2.27 -0.64 -28.41
C ASN A 215 2.87 -1.12 -27.07
N LEU A 216 3.73 -2.14 -27.09
CA LEU A 216 4.44 -2.61 -25.89
C LEU A 216 5.36 -1.52 -25.35
N TYR A 217 6.09 -0.82 -26.20
CA TYR A 217 6.94 0.30 -25.78
C TYR A 217 6.11 1.43 -25.16
N GLN A 218 5.05 1.87 -25.85
CA GLN A 218 4.19 2.97 -25.40
C GLN A 218 3.46 2.67 -24.08
N ALA A 219 3.06 1.42 -23.85
CA ALA A 219 2.44 0.96 -22.61
C ALA A 219 3.33 1.19 -21.38
N GLY A 220 4.66 1.23 -21.53
CA GLY A 220 5.57 1.54 -20.41
C GLY A 220 5.29 2.89 -19.73
N SER A 221 4.76 3.87 -20.46
CA SER A 221 4.43 5.18 -19.90
C SER A 221 3.25 5.13 -18.92
N ILE A 222 2.20 4.35 -19.24
CA ILE A 222 1.05 4.16 -18.35
C ILE A 222 1.46 3.34 -17.13
N GLU A 223 2.33 2.34 -17.31
CA GLU A 223 2.87 1.57 -16.19
C GLU A 223 3.63 2.46 -15.20
N LEU A 224 4.50 3.36 -15.68
CA LEU A 224 5.21 4.33 -14.84
C LEU A 224 4.24 5.26 -14.10
N LEU A 225 3.22 5.79 -14.78
CA LEU A 225 2.22 6.67 -14.18
C LEU A 225 1.35 5.93 -13.15
N ALA A 226 1.04 4.65 -13.39
CA ALA A 226 0.33 3.79 -12.45
C ALA A 226 1.16 3.56 -11.17
N ARG A 227 2.48 3.40 -11.30
CA ARG A 227 3.39 3.36 -10.13
C ARG A 227 3.36 4.68 -9.37
N SER A 228 3.52 5.80 -10.05
CA SER A 228 3.46 7.13 -9.41
C SER A 228 2.11 7.39 -8.73
N TRP A 229 1.02 6.87 -9.30
CA TRP A 229 -0.30 6.94 -8.69
C TRP A 229 -0.35 6.18 -7.37
N MET A 230 0.12 4.93 -7.34
CA MET A 230 0.13 4.13 -6.12
C MET A 230 1.01 4.78 -5.04
N GLU A 231 2.22 5.23 -5.39
CA GLU A 231 3.12 5.88 -4.43
C GLU A 231 2.48 7.16 -3.85
N LEU A 232 1.80 7.95 -4.69
CA LEU A 232 1.06 9.11 -4.23
C LEU A 232 -0.11 8.74 -3.31
N GLU A 233 -0.87 7.68 -3.64
CA GLU A 233 -1.96 7.16 -2.82
C GLU A 233 -1.44 6.71 -1.45
N GLU A 234 -0.38 5.90 -1.43
CA GLU A 234 0.21 5.42 -0.19
C GLU A 234 0.73 6.58 0.66
N VAL A 235 1.55 7.48 0.10
CA VAL A 235 2.17 8.54 0.89
C VAL A 235 1.13 9.56 1.39
N SER A 236 0.12 9.89 0.56
CA SER A 236 -0.94 10.81 0.96
C SER A 236 -1.83 10.22 2.06
N GLN A 237 -2.23 8.95 1.93
CA GLN A 237 -3.02 8.27 2.96
C GLN A 237 -2.23 8.11 4.26
N ARG A 238 -0.94 7.78 4.20
CA ARG A 238 -0.10 7.65 5.40
C ARG A 238 0.11 8.98 6.11
N CYS A 239 0.38 10.06 5.38
CA CYS A 239 0.45 11.40 5.97
C CYS A 239 -0.90 11.83 6.55
N LEU A 240 -2.00 11.43 5.92
CA LEU A 240 -3.34 11.76 6.41
C LEU A 240 -3.65 11.01 7.70
N LEU A 241 -3.38 9.70 7.74
CA LEU A 241 -3.71 8.82 8.86
C LEU A 241 -2.80 9.04 10.08
N PHE A 242 -1.48 9.11 9.86
CA PHE A 242 -0.47 9.16 10.94
C PHE A 242 0.00 10.58 11.27
N GLY A 243 -0.60 11.58 10.64
CA GLY A 243 -0.15 12.95 10.75
C GLY A 243 1.07 13.26 9.87
N GLY A 244 1.17 14.53 9.50
CA GLY A 244 2.16 14.99 8.54
C GLY A 244 1.66 16.25 7.83
N TYR A 245 2.46 16.69 6.87
CA TYR A 245 2.14 17.82 6.02
C TYR A 245 2.70 17.62 4.62
N VAL A 246 2.24 18.46 3.70
CA VAL A 246 2.78 18.53 2.35
C VAL A 246 3.39 19.90 2.10
N GLN A 247 4.59 19.93 1.52
CA GLN A 247 5.25 21.15 1.10
C GLN A 247 5.50 21.12 -0.41
N GLU A 248 5.04 22.16 -1.10
CA GLU A 248 5.39 22.39 -2.49
C GLU A 248 6.65 23.26 -2.56
N ARG A 249 7.72 22.73 -3.17
CA ARG A 249 8.96 23.47 -3.45
C ARG A 249 9.03 23.81 -4.93
N LYS A 250 9.40 25.04 -5.27
CA LYS A 250 9.45 25.57 -6.65
C LYS A 250 10.76 26.32 -6.89
N GLY A 251 11.19 26.35 -8.16
CA GLY A 251 12.37 27.13 -8.55
C GLY A 251 13.60 26.72 -7.76
N GLU A 252 14.17 27.65 -6.99
CA GLU A 252 15.39 27.41 -6.22
C GLU A 252 15.22 26.45 -5.03
N ASP A 253 13.99 26.26 -4.54
CA ASP A 253 13.75 25.38 -3.38
C ASP A 253 13.65 23.89 -3.77
N VAL A 254 13.63 23.58 -5.07
CA VAL A 254 13.62 22.18 -5.57
C VAL A 254 14.98 21.52 -5.27
N PRO A 255 15.03 20.25 -4.82
CA PRO A 255 16.30 19.54 -4.62
C PRO A 255 17.19 19.56 -5.88
N GLU A 256 18.49 19.76 -5.71
CA GLU A 256 19.45 19.90 -6.83
C GLU A 256 19.41 18.72 -7.81
N GLU A 257 19.34 17.49 -7.30
CA GLU A 257 19.21 16.28 -8.13
C GLU A 257 17.96 16.30 -9.00
N ALA A 258 16.85 16.83 -8.48
CA ALA A 258 15.61 16.97 -9.24
C ALA A 258 15.71 18.13 -10.26
N LYS A 259 16.33 19.25 -9.88
CA LYS A 259 16.59 20.38 -10.80
C LYS A 259 17.43 19.95 -12.00
N MET A 260 18.47 19.14 -11.79
CA MET A 260 19.31 18.61 -12.86
C MET A 260 18.52 17.78 -13.87
N ASN A 261 17.43 17.15 -13.44
CA ASN A 261 16.50 16.39 -14.28
C ASN A 261 15.37 17.26 -14.87
N GLY A 262 15.45 18.59 -14.76
CA GLY A 262 14.46 19.52 -15.32
C GLY A 262 13.17 19.67 -14.52
N VAL A 263 13.14 19.17 -13.28
CA VAL A 263 11.97 19.27 -12.39
C VAL A 263 11.79 20.72 -11.95
N LYS A 264 10.59 21.28 -12.19
CA LYS A 264 10.26 22.69 -11.87
C LYS A 264 9.57 22.86 -10.52
N ALA A 265 8.93 21.80 -10.03
CA ALA A 265 8.24 21.77 -8.75
C ALA A 265 8.35 20.35 -8.17
N SER A 266 8.54 20.27 -6.85
CA SER A 266 8.55 19.01 -6.11
C SER A 266 7.60 19.11 -4.93
N TYR A 267 6.93 18.00 -4.62
CA TYR A 267 5.97 17.91 -3.53
C TYR A 267 6.52 16.95 -2.49
N HIS A 268 6.73 17.44 -1.29
CA HIS A 268 7.36 16.72 -0.18
C HIS A 268 6.29 16.40 0.82
N PHE A 269 5.91 15.13 0.88
CA PHE A 269 5.03 14.60 1.91
C PHE A 269 5.89 14.18 3.09
N GLU A 270 5.82 14.95 4.17
CA GLU A 270 6.60 14.71 5.38
C GLU A 270 5.65 14.21 6.45
N ARG A 271 5.86 12.96 6.83
CA ARG A 271 5.06 12.26 7.83
C ARG A 271 5.69 12.44 9.20
N LEU A 272 4.86 12.59 10.23
CA LEU A 272 5.34 12.56 11.61
C LEU A 272 5.45 11.10 12.03
N GLU A 273 6.67 10.61 12.22
CA GLU A 273 6.90 9.23 12.64
C GLU A 273 6.59 9.07 14.13
N SER A 274 5.66 8.16 14.46
CA SER A 274 5.33 7.85 15.85
C SER A 274 6.34 6.88 16.48
N GLU A 275 6.51 6.93 17.80
CA GLU A 275 7.31 5.92 18.53
C GLU A 275 6.75 4.51 18.32
N TYR A 276 5.43 4.38 18.17
CA TYR A 276 4.77 3.11 17.88
C TYR A 276 5.30 2.49 16.57
N GLU A 277 5.32 3.26 15.49
CA GLU A 277 5.81 2.76 14.19
C GLU A 277 7.30 2.47 14.20
N LEU A 278 8.08 3.26 14.95
CA LEU A 278 9.50 2.96 15.15
C LEU A 278 9.66 1.60 15.84
N HIS A 279 8.90 1.35 16.91
CA HIS A 279 8.94 0.08 17.62
C HIS A 279 8.42 -1.09 16.79
N ASP A 280 7.36 -0.89 16.01
CA ASP A 280 6.83 -1.89 15.08
C ASP A 280 7.84 -2.23 13.97
N SER A 281 8.49 -1.23 13.38
CA SER A 281 9.55 -1.42 12.38
C SER A 281 10.73 -2.20 12.97
N ILE A 282 11.16 -1.86 14.19
CA ILE A 282 12.20 -2.61 14.91
C ILE A 282 11.75 -4.06 15.18
N ALA A 283 10.49 -4.28 15.58
CA ALA A 283 9.95 -5.60 15.81
C ALA A 283 9.91 -6.43 14.52
N CYS A 284 9.42 -5.85 13.42
CA CYS A 284 9.41 -6.46 12.09
C CYS A 284 10.83 -6.85 11.63
N GLU A 285 11.82 -5.98 11.78
CA GLU A 285 13.21 -6.29 11.45
C GLU A 285 13.81 -7.38 12.34
N ARG A 286 13.46 -7.41 13.63
CA ARG A 286 13.85 -8.51 14.53
C ARG A 286 13.24 -9.84 14.10
N VAL A 287 11.96 -9.85 13.71
CA VAL A 287 11.27 -11.04 13.18
C VAL A 287 11.95 -11.51 11.91
N LYS A 288 12.20 -10.63 10.93
CA LYS A 288 12.92 -10.99 9.69
C LYS A 288 14.28 -11.61 9.95
N ARG A 289 15.07 -11.02 10.87
CA ARG A 289 16.39 -11.55 11.26
C ARG A 289 16.29 -12.92 11.93
N LYS A 290 15.32 -13.09 12.83
CA LYS A 290 15.06 -14.37 13.50
C LYS A 290 14.62 -15.43 12.50
N SER A 291 13.71 -15.11 11.58
CA SER A 291 13.30 -16.02 10.49
C SER A 291 14.48 -16.44 9.63
N LEU A 292 15.35 -15.51 9.23
CA LEU A 292 16.56 -15.84 8.49
C LEU A 292 17.51 -16.72 9.29
N GLN A 293 17.70 -16.43 10.59
CA GLN A 293 18.54 -17.25 11.47
C GLN A 293 17.99 -18.68 11.59
N GLU A 294 16.68 -18.84 11.79
CA GLU A 294 16.06 -20.16 11.86
C GLU A 294 16.12 -20.89 10.53
N PHE A 295 15.91 -20.22 9.41
CA PHE A 295 16.14 -20.80 8.09
C PHE A 295 17.57 -21.34 7.96
N VAL A 296 18.59 -20.53 8.30
CA VAL A 296 20.00 -20.96 8.27
C VAL A 296 20.26 -22.12 9.23
N ASN A 297 19.61 -22.16 10.40
CA ASN A 297 19.71 -23.27 11.34
C ASN A 297 19.11 -24.56 10.75
N ILE A 298 17.93 -24.47 10.13
CA ILE A 298 17.23 -25.60 9.50
C ILE A 298 18.08 -26.19 8.39
N ILE A 299 18.54 -25.36 7.44
CA ILE A 299 19.34 -25.83 6.31
C ILE A 299 20.71 -26.35 6.77
N SER A 300 21.26 -25.87 7.88
CA SER A 300 22.54 -26.37 8.40
C SER A 300 22.42 -27.74 9.07
N ARG A 301 21.22 -28.15 9.51
CA ARG A 301 20.98 -29.42 10.20
C ARG A 301 20.62 -30.53 9.21
N GLN A 302 21.47 -31.54 9.13
CA GLN A 302 21.30 -32.65 8.20
C GLN A 302 20.01 -33.47 8.45
N SER A 303 19.53 -33.54 9.69
CA SER A 303 18.28 -34.21 10.07
C SER A 303 17.03 -33.58 9.47
N PHE A 304 16.98 -32.25 9.38
CA PHE A 304 15.85 -31.56 8.76
C PHE A 304 15.91 -31.69 7.24
N ARG A 305 17.10 -31.57 6.65
CA ARG A 305 17.29 -31.83 5.22
C ARG A 305 16.89 -33.23 4.78
N SER A 306 17.11 -34.24 5.60
CA SER A 306 16.66 -35.61 5.30
C SER A 306 15.15 -35.79 5.42
N ALA A 307 14.44 -34.88 6.11
CA ALA A 307 12.99 -34.91 6.27
C ALA A 307 12.25 -34.16 5.14
N VAL A 308 12.97 -33.39 4.31
CA VAL A 308 12.40 -32.71 3.14
C VAL A 308 12.25 -33.70 1.99
N VAL A 309 11.05 -33.75 1.40
CA VAL A 309 10.73 -34.63 0.27
C VAL A 309 11.53 -34.19 -0.96
N PRO A 310 12.41 -35.04 -1.53
CA PRO A 310 13.33 -34.63 -2.58
C PRO A 310 12.67 -34.44 -3.96
N GLU A 311 11.46 -34.97 -4.18
CA GLU A 311 10.75 -34.87 -5.46
C GLU A 311 9.26 -34.56 -5.29
N LEU A 312 8.79 -33.54 -6.02
CA LEU A 312 7.37 -33.14 -6.10
C LEU A 312 6.42 -34.26 -6.54
N LYS A 313 6.92 -35.32 -7.19
CA LYS A 313 6.12 -36.50 -7.56
C LYS A 313 5.66 -37.33 -6.35
N ASN A 314 6.26 -37.10 -5.18
CA ASN A 314 5.95 -37.81 -3.93
C ASN A 314 5.02 -37.01 -2.99
N VAL A 315 4.49 -35.85 -3.40
CA VAL A 315 3.57 -35.02 -2.61
C VAL A 315 2.30 -35.79 -2.18
N GLY A 316 1.88 -36.80 -2.93
CA GLY A 316 0.75 -37.67 -2.54
C GLY A 316 1.11 -38.81 -1.57
N LYS A 317 2.36 -38.91 -1.14
CA LYS A 317 2.91 -40.00 -0.30
C LYS A 317 3.84 -39.44 0.79
N ILE A 318 3.44 -38.34 1.42
CA ILE A 318 4.20 -37.71 2.50
C ILE A 318 4.08 -38.61 3.73
N GLU A 319 5.21 -39.12 4.24
CA GLU A 319 5.23 -39.83 5.51
C GLU A 319 5.04 -38.84 6.66
N GLU A 320 4.50 -39.29 7.80
CA GLU A 320 4.27 -38.43 8.96
C GLU A 320 5.58 -37.72 9.39
N ARG A 321 5.52 -36.38 9.57
CA ARG A 321 6.68 -35.51 9.86
C ARG A 321 7.70 -35.35 8.73
N SER A 322 7.32 -35.67 7.51
CA SER A 322 8.03 -35.24 6.30
C SER A 322 7.51 -33.89 5.85
N PHE A 323 8.38 -33.08 5.24
CA PHE A 323 8.05 -31.73 4.80
C PHE A 323 8.22 -31.61 3.29
N LEU A 324 7.38 -30.81 2.66
CA LEU A 324 7.44 -30.52 1.24
C LEU A 324 8.67 -29.68 0.88
N CYS A 325 9.04 -28.75 1.76
CA CYS A 325 10.16 -27.85 1.56
C CYS A 325 10.72 -27.29 2.88
N GLU A 326 11.86 -26.61 2.80
CA GLU A 326 12.52 -25.98 3.95
C GLU A 326 11.68 -24.82 4.53
N GLU A 327 10.88 -24.15 3.69
CA GLU A 327 9.97 -23.06 4.07
C GLU A 327 8.80 -23.54 4.94
N GLU A 328 8.36 -24.78 4.76
CA GLU A 328 7.29 -25.37 5.58
C GLU A 328 7.77 -25.58 7.02
N ILE A 329 9.02 -26.06 7.19
CA ILE A 329 9.67 -26.21 8.49
C ILE A 329 9.89 -24.85 9.16
N LEU A 330 10.31 -23.84 8.38
CA LEU A 330 10.45 -22.46 8.86
C LEU A 330 9.11 -21.90 9.34
N THR A 331 8.04 -22.13 8.59
CA THR A 331 6.69 -21.66 8.95
C THR A 331 6.24 -22.27 10.27
N CYS A 332 6.37 -23.58 10.45
CA CYS A 332 6.09 -24.23 11.74
C CYS A 332 6.93 -23.65 12.87
N SER A 333 8.22 -23.38 12.63
CA SER A 333 9.12 -22.83 13.66
C SER A 333 8.75 -21.41 14.07
N ILE A 334 8.29 -20.57 13.11
CA ILE A 334 7.79 -19.23 13.39
C ILE A 334 6.45 -19.29 14.14
N LEU A 335 5.55 -20.18 13.73
CA LEU A 335 4.27 -20.40 14.43
C LEU A 335 4.52 -20.86 15.88
N ASP A 336 5.51 -21.70 16.10
CA ASP A 336 5.88 -22.16 17.44
C ASP A 336 6.29 -21.00 18.35
N ASP A 337 7.13 -20.10 17.82
CA ASP A 337 7.59 -18.90 18.53
C ASP A 337 6.43 -17.91 18.78
N VAL A 338 5.58 -17.66 17.77
CA VAL A 338 4.46 -16.70 17.87
C VAL A 338 3.41 -17.16 18.87
N PHE A 339 3.02 -18.43 18.81
CA PHE A 339 1.99 -18.97 19.70
C PHE A 339 2.56 -19.53 21.00
N CYS A 340 3.88 -19.55 21.16
CA CYS A 340 4.58 -20.17 22.29
C CYS A 340 4.17 -21.64 22.50
N VAL A 341 3.93 -22.37 21.41
CA VAL A 341 3.51 -23.78 21.42
C VAL A 341 4.46 -24.56 20.53
N SER A 342 4.77 -25.82 20.84
CA SER A 342 5.52 -26.64 19.87
C SER A 342 4.55 -27.38 18.97
N THR A 343 4.35 -26.92 17.73
CA THR A 343 3.50 -27.59 16.73
C THR A 343 3.96 -29.01 16.41
N LEU A 344 5.26 -29.31 16.62
CA LEU A 344 5.82 -30.66 16.43
C LEU A 344 5.62 -31.59 17.64
N GLU A 345 5.44 -31.04 18.84
CA GLU A 345 5.27 -31.82 20.08
C GLU A 345 3.81 -31.82 20.59
N ASP A 346 2.99 -30.88 20.13
CA ASP A 346 1.60 -30.72 20.58
C ASP A 346 0.65 -31.67 19.85
N LYS A 347 0.37 -32.80 20.49
CA LYS A 347 -0.52 -33.87 19.98
C LYS A 347 -1.98 -33.45 19.81
N LYS A 348 -2.39 -32.26 20.27
CA LYS A 348 -3.79 -31.79 20.17
C LYS A 348 -4.13 -31.06 18.87
N LEU A 349 -3.13 -30.57 18.12
CA LEU A 349 -3.34 -29.89 16.83
C LEU A 349 -3.36 -30.86 15.63
N ILE A 350 -3.00 -32.14 15.84
CA ILE A 350 -2.97 -33.20 14.81
C ILE A 350 -4.36 -33.88 14.65
N MET A 351 -5.45 -33.16 14.90
CA MET A 351 -6.81 -33.65 14.66
C MET A 351 -7.64 -32.64 13.88
N VAL A 352 -7.24 -32.39 12.63
CA VAL A 352 -8.16 -32.10 11.51
C VAL A 352 -7.63 -32.79 10.27
#